data_AF-A0A0E3M4T8-F1
#
_entry.id   AF-A0A0E3M4T8-F1
#
_cell.length_a   1.000
_cell.length_b   1.000
_cell.length_c   1.000
_cell.angle_alpha   90.00
_cell.angle_beta   90.00
_cell.angle_gamma   90.00
#
_symmetry.space_group_name_H-M   'P 1'
#
loop_
_entity.id
_entity.type
_entity.pdbx_description
1 polymer ?
#
loop_
_entity_poly.entity_id
_entity_poly.type
_entity_poly.pdbx_seq_one_letter_code
_entity_poly.pdbx_strand_id
1 'polypeptide(L)'
;MNLELKQIFLTNSNTNNDHVTYENKLKPRMSFGDSSLKELFEKHNEEILKNVAHKITNYVNDENLCNDDIDMFPRSCEMTGEWYIGDVNFEDFDYLSIMTRFLGFQPNSKRMPIDDYLGLEVHFSYDEAQDKFILDGIDSSCI
;
A
#
# COMPACT_ATOMS: atom_id res chain seq x y z
N MET A 1 13.60 -12.12 10.92
CA MET A 1 14.20 -10.76 11.11
C MET A 1 13.06 -9.78 10.94
N ASN A 2 12.88 -8.78 11.82
CA ASN A 2 11.78 -7.83 11.66
C ASN A 2 12.23 -6.66 10.79
N LEU A 3 11.53 -6.44 9.67
CA LEU A 3 11.73 -5.31 8.77
C LEU A 3 11.08 -4.06 9.39
N GLU A 4 11.88 -3.02 9.62
CA GLU A 4 11.39 -1.72 10.05
C GLU A 4 10.83 -0.95 8.86
N LEU A 5 9.57 -0.51 8.96
CA LEU A 5 8.88 0.13 7.85
C LEU A 5 8.90 1.66 7.94
N LYS A 6 9.13 2.30 6.79
CA LYS A 6 9.11 3.74 6.63
C LYS A 6 8.25 4.13 5.43
N GLN A 7 7.18 4.87 5.70
CA GLN A 7 6.34 5.43 4.65
C GLN A 7 7.05 6.60 3.95
N ILE A 8 6.98 6.61 2.63
CA ILE A 8 7.35 7.72 1.77
C ILE A 8 6.07 8.44 1.35
N PHE A 9 6.05 9.76 1.54
CA PHE A 9 4.99 10.62 1.06
C PHE A 9 5.40 11.24 -0.27
N LEU A 10 4.76 10.79 -1.36
CA LEU A 10 4.98 11.33 -2.69
C LEU A 10 4.22 12.66 -2.86
N THR A 11 4.89 13.66 -3.46
CA THR A 11 4.43 15.05 -3.41
C THR A 11 4.16 15.68 -4.78
N ASN A 12 4.63 15.08 -5.89
CA ASN A 12 4.40 15.64 -7.21
C ASN A 12 2.91 15.58 -7.56
N SER A 13 2.41 16.63 -8.20
CA SER A 13 0.99 16.72 -8.54
C SER A 13 0.58 15.62 -9.52
N ASN A 14 -0.53 14.93 -9.25
CA ASN A 14 -1.08 13.88 -10.12
C ASN A 14 -2.46 14.28 -10.68
N THR A 15 -2.52 15.39 -11.42
CA THR A 15 -3.80 15.94 -11.92
C THR A 15 -4.47 15.08 -12.99
N ASN A 16 -3.68 14.29 -13.72
CA ASN A 16 -4.19 13.41 -14.77
C ASN A 16 -4.49 11.99 -14.26
N ASN A 17 -4.27 11.73 -12.97
CA ASN A 17 -4.40 10.41 -12.37
C ASN A 17 -3.52 9.34 -13.05
N ASP A 18 -2.31 9.74 -13.45
CA ASP A 18 -1.29 8.90 -14.08
C ASP A 18 -0.74 7.86 -13.11
N HIS A 19 -0.20 6.76 -13.64
CA HIS A 19 0.38 5.68 -12.85
C HIS A 19 1.51 6.19 -11.94
N VAL A 20 1.43 5.87 -10.65
CA VAL A 20 2.41 6.31 -9.65
C VAL A 20 3.58 5.34 -9.61
N THR A 21 4.80 5.88 -9.60
CA THR A 21 6.05 5.13 -9.41
C THR A 21 6.95 5.89 -8.44
N TYR A 22 7.97 5.22 -7.91
CA TYR A 22 8.99 5.89 -7.12
C TYR A 22 9.85 6.85 -7.96
N GLU A 23 9.98 6.58 -9.27
CA GLU A 23 10.68 7.47 -10.20
C GLU A 23 9.94 8.81 -10.40
N ASN A 24 8.65 8.75 -10.72
CA ASN A 24 7.88 9.96 -11.04
C ASN A 24 7.38 10.71 -9.79
N LYS A 25 7.33 10.04 -8.63
CA LYS A 25 6.95 10.60 -7.32
C LYS A 25 5.61 11.32 -7.31
N LEU A 26 4.69 10.91 -8.17
CA LEU A 26 3.34 11.44 -8.23
C LEU A 26 2.59 11.12 -6.93
N LYS A 27 1.70 12.00 -6.50
CA LYS A 27 0.74 11.71 -5.44
C LYS A 27 -0.10 10.47 -5.82
N PRO A 28 -0.62 9.72 -4.83
CA PRO A 28 -1.42 8.53 -5.07
C PRO A 28 -2.53 8.79 -6.07
N ARG A 29 -2.81 7.80 -6.93
CA ARG A 29 -4.02 7.81 -7.73
C ARG A 29 -5.23 7.68 -6.81
N MET A 30 -6.26 8.46 -7.10
CA MET A 30 -7.47 8.50 -6.31
C MET A 30 -8.66 8.27 -7.25
N SER A 31 -9.36 7.15 -7.08
CA SER A 31 -10.61 6.85 -7.79
C SER A 31 -11.75 6.77 -6.78
N PHE A 32 -12.72 7.66 -6.92
CA PHE A 32 -13.92 7.70 -6.08
C PHE A 32 -15.15 7.64 -6.99
N GLY A 33 -16.12 6.81 -6.64
CA GLY A 33 -17.37 6.67 -7.39
C GLY A 33 -18.15 7.99 -7.45
N ASP A 34 -18.14 8.74 -6.34
CA ASP A 34 -18.70 10.09 -6.26
C ASP A 34 -18.03 10.95 -5.17
N SER A 35 -18.49 12.20 -5.03
CA SER A 35 -17.96 13.13 -4.03
C SER A 35 -18.25 12.72 -2.58
N SER A 36 -19.34 11.98 -2.33
CA SER A 36 -19.69 11.53 -0.98
C SER A 36 -18.74 10.45 -0.48
N LEU A 37 -18.33 9.53 -1.36
CA LEU A 37 -17.31 8.51 -1.04
C LEU A 37 -15.95 9.15 -0.76
N LYS A 38 -15.60 10.19 -1.52
CA LYS A 38 -14.39 10.98 -1.25
C LYS A 38 -14.43 11.65 0.12
N GLU A 39 -15.52 12.33 0.45
CA GLU A 39 -15.69 12.97 1.76
C GLU A 39 -15.65 11.94 2.90
N LEU A 40 -16.25 10.77 2.69
CA LEU A 40 -16.23 9.67 3.65
C LEU A 40 -14.82 9.13 3.88
N PHE A 41 -14.04 8.94 2.81
CA PHE A 41 -12.62 8.57 2.91
C PHE A 41 -11.83 9.65 3.66
N GLU A 42 -11.99 10.93 3.30
CA GLU A 42 -11.27 12.04 3.93
C GLU A 42 -11.59 12.16 5.43
N LYS A 43 -12.85 11.90 5.83
CA LYS A 43 -13.29 11.87 7.23
C LYS A 43 -12.57 10.79 8.05
N HIS A 44 -12.32 9.63 7.46
CA HIS A 44 -11.78 8.44 8.14
C HIS A 44 -10.31 8.14 7.82
N ASN A 45 -9.65 9.00 7.03
CA ASN A 45 -8.33 8.77 6.47
C ASN A 45 -7.26 8.40 7.52
N GLU A 46 -7.24 9.07 8.67
CA GLU A 46 -6.26 8.75 9.72
C GLU A 46 -6.39 7.31 10.24
N GLU A 47 -7.62 6.84 10.49
CA GLU A 47 -7.89 5.48 10.95
C GLU A 47 -7.54 4.46 9.85
N ILE A 48 -7.98 4.73 8.63
CA ILE A 48 -7.72 3.88 7.46
C ILE A 48 -6.21 3.70 7.27
N LEU A 49 -5.45 4.79 7.19
CA LEU A 49 -4.01 4.72 6.95
C LEU A 49 -3.24 4.06 8.10
N LYS A 50 -3.71 4.23 9.34
CA LYS A 50 -3.17 3.50 10.50
C LYS A 50 -3.40 1.99 10.36
N ASN A 51 -4.59 1.58 9.94
CA ASN A 51 -4.92 0.17 9.72
C ASN A 51 -4.14 -0.42 8.55
N VAL A 52 -3.97 0.32 7.46
CA VAL A 52 -3.09 -0.06 6.34
C VAL A 52 -1.67 -0.29 6.84
N ALA A 53 -1.07 0.68 7.52
CA ALA A 53 0.30 0.58 8.03
C ALA A 53 0.46 -0.63 8.98
N HIS A 54 -0.51 -0.87 9.86
CA HIS A 54 -0.50 -2.04 10.73
C HIS A 54 -0.56 -3.35 9.94
N LYS A 55 -1.48 -3.45 8.97
CA LYS A 55 -1.71 -4.67 8.20
C LYS A 55 -0.53 -5.04 7.32
N ILE A 56 0.06 -4.07 6.60
CA ILE A 56 1.26 -4.32 5.78
C ILE A 56 2.47 -4.65 6.63
N THR A 57 2.62 -4.03 7.83
CA THR A 57 3.70 -4.35 8.77
C THR A 57 3.61 -5.80 9.22
N ASN A 58 2.41 -6.28 9.55
CA ASN A 58 2.21 -7.68 9.93
C ASN A 58 2.49 -8.63 8.76
N TYR A 59 2.07 -8.28 7.54
CA TYR A 59 2.28 -9.11 6.35
C TYR A 59 3.77 -9.36 6.07
N VAL A 60 4.57 -8.29 5.97
CA VAL A 60 6.00 -8.39 5.61
C VAL A 60 6.87 -8.99 6.70
N ASN A 61 6.34 -9.09 7.93
CA ASN A 61 7.02 -9.69 9.07
C ASN A 61 6.50 -11.09 9.43
N ASP A 62 5.56 -11.65 8.67
CA ASP A 62 5.11 -13.04 8.82
C ASP A 62 6.00 -13.96 7.97
N GLU A 63 6.79 -14.82 8.62
CA GLU A 63 7.73 -15.74 7.94
C GLU A 63 7.02 -16.78 7.04
N ASN A 64 5.71 -16.97 7.16
CA ASN A 64 4.96 -17.83 6.24
C ASN A 64 4.55 -17.11 4.95
N LEU A 65 4.47 -15.78 4.98
CA LEU A 65 4.03 -14.94 3.86
C LEU A 65 5.20 -14.22 3.19
N CYS A 66 6.23 -13.87 3.96
CA CYS A 66 7.43 -13.19 3.50
C CYS A 66 8.67 -13.76 4.21
N ASN A 67 9.45 -14.57 3.49
CA ASN A 67 10.67 -15.19 4.01
C ASN A 67 11.82 -15.11 3.00
N ASP A 68 13.00 -15.55 3.40
CA ASP A 68 14.20 -15.43 2.57
C ASP A 68 14.51 -16.69 1.74
N ASP A 69 13.56 -17.64 1.64
CA ASP A 69 13.69 -18.78 0.73
C ASP A 69 13.89 -18.27 -0.71
N ILE A 70 14.82 -18.89 -1.43
CA ILE A 70 15.20 -18.46 -2.78
C ILE A 70 14.12 -18.73 -3.81
N ASP A 71 13.23 -19.69 -3.54
CA ASP A 71 12.15 -20.10 -4.44
C ASP A 71 10.79 -19.45 -4.09
N MET A 72 10.77 -18.54 -3.10
CA MET A 72 9.56 -17.85 -2.64
C MET A 72 9.57 -16.36 -2.96
N PHE A 73 8.37 -15.77 -3.03
CA PHE A 73 8.15 -14.33 -3.15
C PHE A 73 6.97 -13.93 -2.24
N PRO A 74 7.01 -12.76 -1.58
CA PRO A 74 8.12 -11.79 -1.51
C PRO A 74 9.22 -12.21 -0.53
N ARG A 75 10.45 -11.72 -0.77
CA ARG A 75 11.62 -11.99 0.07
C ARG A 75 12.00 -10.80 0.95
N SER A 76 12.07 -11.04 2.25
CA SER A 76 12.32 -9.96 3.22
C SER A 76 13.70 -9.31 3.01
N CYS A 77 14.71 -10.10 2.62
CA CYS A 77 16.07 -9.64 2.37
C CYS A 77 16.22 -8.78 1.10
N GLU A 78 15.21 -8.74 0.24
CA GLU A 78 15.19 -7.96 -1.00
C GLU A 78 14.50 -6.60 -0.82
N MET A 79 13.73 -6.40 0.25
CA MET A 79 13.01 -5.15 0.52
C MET A 79 13.87 -4.14 1.28
N THR A 80 13.68 -2.86 0.99
CA THR A 80 14.38 -1.77 1.69
C THR A 80 13.74 -1.39 3.03
N GLY A 81 12.48 -1.77 3.23
CA GLY A 81 11.62 -1.28 4.33
C GLY A 81 10.90 0.02 4.00
N GLU A 82 11.18 0.64 2.86
CA GLU A 82 10.48 1.83 2.39
C GLU A 82 9.27 1.47 1.54
N TRP A 83 8.14 2.14 1.76
CA TRP A 83 6.89 1.90 1.05
C TRP A 83 6.11 3.20 0.82
N TYR A 84 5.19 3.21 -0.15
CA TYR A 84 4.30 4.34 -0.40
C TYR A 84 2.92 3.86 -0.87
N ILE A 85 1.95 4.78 -0.92
CA ILE A 85 0.60 4.48 -1.45
C ILE A 85 0.59 4.81 -2.94
N GLY A 86 0.30 3.82 -3.77
CA GLY A 86 0.18 3.99 -5.21
C GLY A 86 -1.23 4.41 -5.62
N ASP A 87 -2.25 3.73 -5.07
CA ASP A 87 -3.63 3.87 -5.52
C ASP A 87 -4.59 3.77 -4.32
N VAL A 88 -5.64 4.58 -4.34
CA VAL A 88 -6.83 4.48 -3.47
C VAL A 88 -8.04 4.36 -4.37
N ASN A 89 -8.80 3.28 -4.19
CA ASN A 89 -9.98 2.98 -4.98
C ASN A 89 -11.20 2.81 -4.07
N PHE A 90 -12.23 3.63 -4.28
CA PHE A 90 -13.48 3.56 -3.53
C PHE A 90 -14.64 3.92 -4.46
N GLU A 91 -14.97 2.96 -5.33
CA GLU A 91 -15.95 3.16 -6.42
C GLU A 91 -17.36 2.75 -6.03
N ASP A 92 -17.50 1.70 -5.22
CA ASP A 92 -18.77 1.24 -4.67
C ASP A 92 -18.77 1.39 -3.14
N PHE A 93 -19.92 1.73 -2.58
CA PHE A 93 -20.08 2.18 -1.19
C PHE A 93 -19.60 1.17 -0.13
N ASP A 94 -19.55 -0.11 -0.48
CA ASP A 94 -19.20 -1.19 0.43
C ASP A 94 -17.72 -1.59 0.37
N TYR A 95 -16.91 -1.06 -0.56
CA TYR A 95 -15.55 -1.55 -0.77
C TYR A 95 -14.52 -0.47 -1.08
N LEU A 96 -13.58 -0.30 -0.15
CA LEU A 96 -12.39 0.55 -0.30
C LEU A 96 -11.15 -0.34 -0.43
N SER A 97 -10.32 -0.09 -1.44
CA SER A 97 -8.99 -0.70 -1.56
C SER A 97 -7.87 0.35 -1.59
N ILE A 98 -6.75 0.01 -0.94
CA ILE A 98 -5.55 0.84 -0.90
C ILE A 98 -4.35 0.00 -1.34
N MET A 99 -3.81 0.33 -2.51
CA MET A 99 -2.61 -0.28 -3.04
C MET A 99 -1.37 0.42 -2.45
N THR A 100 -0.59 -0.35 -1.72
CA THR A 100 0.73 0.05 -1.23
C THR A 100 1.83 -0.61 -2.06
N ARG A 101 2.96 0.05 -2.18
CA ARG A 101 4.11 -0.39 -2.98
C ARG A 101 5.37 -0.30 -2.15
N PHE A 102 6.09 -1.41 -2.06
CA PHE A 102 7.34 -1.54 -1.33
C PHE A 102 8.51 -1.49 -2.31
N LEU A 103 9.57 -0.77 -1.93
CA LEU A 103 10.78 -0.69 -2.73
C LEU A 103 11.69 -1.91 -2.47
N GLY A 104 12.32 -2.39 -3.54
CA GLY A 104 13.34 -3.45 -3.47
C GLY A 104 14.76 -2.91 -3.61
N PHE A 105 15.75 -3.76 -3.40
CA PHE A 105 17.15 -3.49 -3.77
C PHE A 105 17.46 -4.04 -5.17
N GLN A 106 18.40 -3.40 -5.88
CA GLN A 106 18.95 -3.99 -7.11
C GLN A 106 19.61 -5.35 -6.85
N PRO A 107 19.50 -6.31 -7.78
CA PRO A 107 20.32 -7.52 -7.74
C PRO A 107 21.80 -7.17 -7.63
N ASN A 108 22.48 -7.68 -6.61
CA ASN A 108 23.89 -7.41 -6.28
C ASN A 108 24.24 -6.00 -5.75
N SER A 109 23.25 -5.16 -5.41
CA SER A 109 23.50 -3.86 -4.77
C SER A 109 22.45 -3.51 -3.72
N LYS A 110 22.82 -3.62 -2.44
CA LYS A 110 22.01 -3.16 -1.28
C LYS A 110 21.98 -1.62 -1.13
N ARG A 111 22.46 -0.85 -2.11
CA ARG A 111 22.66 0.61 -1.97
C ARG A 111 21.82 1.44 -2.93
N MET A 112 21.12 0.82 -3.88
CA MET A 112 20.24 1.54 -4.81
C MET A 112 18.86 0.88 -4.79
N PRO A 113 17.82 1.57 -4.28
CA PRO A 113 16.47 1.06 -4.41
C PRO A 113 16.12 0.94 -5.90
N ILE A 114 15.42 -0.13 -6.27
CA ILE A 114 14.65 -0.18 -7.52
C ILE A 114 13.30 0.50 -7.31
N ASP A 115 12.51 0.58 -8.38
CA ASP A 115 11.10 0.97 -8.32
C ASP A 115 10.31 -0.09 -7.50
N ASP A 116 9.04 -0.32 -7.82
CA ASP A 116 8.18 -1.21 -7.04
C ASP A 116 8.65 -2.67 -7.07
N TYR A 117 8.72 -3.31 -5.90
CA TYR A 117 9.06 -4.73 -5.72
C TYR A 117 7.86 -5.56 -5.32
N LEU A 118 7.11 -5.10 -4.32
CA LEU A 118 5.94 -5.78 -3.77
C LEU A 118 4.76 -4.82 -3.71
N GLY A 119 3.66 -5.20 -4.33
CA GLY A 119 2.35 -4.60 -4.15
C GLY A 119 1.59 -5.29 -3.03
N LEU A 120 1.04 -4.51 -2.10
CA LEU A 120 0.08 -5.01 -1.13
C LEU A 120 -1.19 -4.17 -1.20
N GLU A 121 -2.29 -4.78 -1.61
CA GLU A 121 -3.60 -4.16 -1.67
C GLU A 121 -4.37 -4.49 -0.40
N VAL A 122 -4.72 -3.47 0.38
CA VAL A 122 -5.45 -3.61 1.64
C VAL A 122 -6.91 -3.26 1.40
N HIS A 123 -7.80 -4.16 1.80
CA HIS A 123 -9.24 -4.06 1.51
C HIS A 123 -10.03 -3.78 2.78
N PHE A 124 -11.06 -2.93 2.64
CA PHE A 124 -11.94 -2.53 3.72
C PHE A 124 -13.41 -2.56 3.27
N SER A 125 -14.27 -2.95 4.20
CA SER A 125 -15.71 -2.76 4.11
C SER A 125 -16.15 -1.60 4.99
N TYR A 126 -17.14 -0.81 4.53
CA TYR A 126 -17.69 0.27 5.34
C TYR A 126 -18.91 -0.20 6.13
N ASP A 127 -18.84 -0.11 7.46
CA ASP A 127 -19.96 -0.35 8.37
C ASP A 127 -20.66 0.96 8.71
N GLU A 128 -21.82 1.20 8.06
CA GLU A 128 -22.67 2.37 8.30
C GLU A 128 -23.17 2.49 9.74
N ALA A 129 -23.48 1.37 10.41
CA ALA A 129 -24.06 1.40 11.75
C ALA A 129 -23.03 1.84 12.79
N GLN A 130 -21.76 1.56 12.53
CA GLN A 130 -20.63 1.95 13.38
C GLN A 130 -19.91 3.21 12.89
N ASP A 131 -20.19 3.66 11.67
CA ASP A 131 -19.48 4.74 10.98
C ASP A 131 -17.97 4.47 10.94
N LYS A 132 -17.59 3.29 10.44
CA LYS A 132 -16.19 2.79 10.45
C LYS A 132 -15.84 1.94 9.24
N PHE A 133 -14.57 1.97 8.85
CA PHE A 133 -14.00 1.00 7.92
C PHE A 133 -13.47 -0.23 8.67
N ILE A 134 -13.97 -1.39 8.29
CA ILE A 134 -13.57 -2.69 8.82
C ILE A 134 -12.55 -3.30 7.86
N LEU A 135 -11.43 -3.77 8.39
CA LEU A 135 -10.39 -4.41 7.60
C LEU A 135 -10.84 -5.81 7.17
N ASP A 136 -10.92 -6.02 5.85
CA ASP A 136 -11.41 -7.29 5.28
C ASP A 136 -10.26 -8.22 4.90
N GLY A 137 -9.18 -7.68 4.35
CA GLY A 137 -8.16 -8.53 3.74
C GLY A 137 -6.92 -7.78 3.27
N ILE A 138 -6.00 -8.57 2.71
CA ILE A 138 -4.83 -8.07 2.01
C ILE A 138 -4.49 -9.05 0.89
N ASP A 139 -4.23 -8.53 -0.30
CA ASP A 139 -3.70 -9.29 -1.43
C ASP A 139 -2.29 -8.82 -1.76
N SER A 140 -1.47 -9.74 -2.27
CA SER A 140 -0.09 -9.46 -2.67
C SER A 140 0.11 -9.64 -4.16
N SER A 141 0.88 -8.74 -4.77
CA SER A 141 1.27 -8.83 -6.17
C SER A 141 2.75 -8.51 -6.37
N CYS A 142 3.34 -9.13 -7.39
CA CYS A 142 4.59 -8.66 -7.97
C CYS A 142 4.25 -7.51 -8.93
N ILE A 143 5.00 -6.42 -8.89
CA ILE A 143 4.79 -5.21 -9.70
C ILE A 143 5.96 -5.03 -10.67
#